data_AF-A0A7V0KQX9-F1
#
_entry.id   AF-A0A7V0KQX9-F1
#
_cell.length_a   1.000
_cell.length_b   1.000
_cell.length_c   1.000
_cell.angle_alpha   90.00
_cell.angle_beta   90.00
_cell.angle_gamma   90.00
#
_symmetry.space_group_name_H-M   'P 1'
#
loop_
_entity.id
_entity.type
_entity.pdbx_description
1 polymer ?
#
loop_
_entity_poly.entity_id
_entity_poly.type
_entity_poly.pdbx_seq_one_letter_code
_entity_poly.pdbx_strand_id
1 'polypeptide(L)'
;MDTNRRSAETIAVLGAGSWGTALAVSLARDGGPTRLWGRNAAHMAALRGTHRNERYLPDAELAPHVAVTADLGAAVHDTDLILLAVPSHAFRATLQALSAVLTAPVPVTWATKGLEPDTGFLLHEVAAQVLGAETATAVVSGPTFAREIAAGLPAALTVAAASPEVARRVAARLHHGVLRAYTGDDVIGVELGGAVKNVLAIAAGIAD
;
A
#
# COMPACT_ATOMS: atom_id res chain seq x y z
N MET A 1 -21.27 -3.44 -12.57
CA MET A 1 -20.25 -4.15 -11.76
C MET A 1 -20.78 -4.23 -10.35
N ASP A 2 -20.94 -5.46 -9.85
CA ASP A 2 -21.68 -5.76 -8.63
C ASP A 2 -20.96 -5.19 -7.39
N THR A 3 -21.60 -4.26 -6.69
CA THR A 3 -21.07 -3.63 -5.45
C THR A 3 -20.82 -4.66 -4.36
N ASN A 4 -21.55 -5.78 -4.39
CA ASN A 4 -21.51 -6.84 -3.38
C ASN A 4 -20.22 -7.68 -3.40
N ARG A 5 -19.48 -7.71 -4.51
CA ARG A 5 -18.19 -8.44 -4.60
C ARG A 5 -16.99 -7.62 -4.13
N ARG A 6 -17.11 -6.29 -4.12
CA ARG A 6 -16.07 -5.36 -3.64
C ARG A 6 -15.98 -5.27 -2.11
N SER A 7 -16.99 -5.73 -1.37
CA SER A 7 -16.94 -5.73 0.11
C SER A 7 -16.40 -7.04 0.68
N ALA A 8 -16.18 -8.07 -0.13
CA ALA A 8 -15.76 -9.39 0.34
C ALA A 8 -14.25 -9.63 0.33
N GLU A 9 -13.50 -9.05 -0.63
CA GLU A 9 -12.05 -9.34 -0.69
C GLU A 9 -11.29 -8.70 0.47
N THR A 10 -10.39 -9.49 1.08
CA THR A 10 -9.51 -9.11 2.17
C THR A 10 -8.21 -8.52 1.65
N ILE A 11 -7.88 -7.31 2.11
CA ILE A 11 -6.64 -6.62 1.73
C ILE A 11 -5.68 -6.58 2.92
N ALA A 12 -4.45 -7.06 2.70
CA ALA A 12 -3.35 -6.94 3.66
C ALA A 12 -2.50 -5.70 3.34
N VAL A 13 -2.52 -4.69 4.21
CA VAL A 13 -1.65 -3.52 4.11
C VAL A 13 -0.38 -3.78 4.92
N LEU A 14 0.75 -3.88 4.23
CA LEU A 14 2.05 -4.14 4.86
C LEU A 14 2.82 -2.83 5.05
N GLY A 15 2.87 -2.34 6.28
CA GLY A 15 3.58 -1.11 6.66
C GLY A 15 2.70 -0.14 7.43
N ALA A 16 2.77 -0.18 8.77
CA ALA A 16 2.03 0.70 9.67
C ALA A 16 2.62 2.13 9.83
N GLY A 17 3.15 2.72 8.76
CA GLY A 17 3.52 4.14 8.72
C GLY A 17 2.30 5.03 8.47
N SER A 18 2.50 6.33 8.28
CA SER A 18 1.39 7.28 8.03
C SER A 18 0.56 6.87 6.82
N TRP A 19 1.22 6.52 5.71
CA TRP A 19 0.52 6.18 4.47
C TRP A 19 -0.19 4.83 4.52
N GLY A 20 0.45 3.77 5.02
CA GLY A 20 -0.21 2.48 5.17
C GLY A 20 -1.38 2.52 6.17
N THR A 21 -1.28 3.35 7.22
CA THR A 21 -2.43 3.59 8.12
C THR A 21 -3.56 4.29 7.39
N ALA A 22 -3.28 5.34 6.63
CA ALA A 22 -4.29 6.05 5.85
C ALA A 22 -4.97 5.15 4.81
N LEU A 23 -4.21 4.27 4.15
CA LEU A 23 -4.73 3.27 3.23
C LEU A 23 -5.62 2.25 3.97
N ALA A 24 -5.20 1.76 5.15
CA ALA A 24 -6.01 0.85 5.94
C ALA A 24 -7.33 1.48 6.41
N VAL A 25 -7.30 2.74 6.86
CA VAL A 25 -8.51 3.53 7.16
C VAL A 25 -9.40 3.63 5.92
N SER A 26 -8.82 4.05 4.80
CA SER A 26 -9.52 4.26 3.54
C SER A 26 -10.22 2.99 3.04
N LEU A 27 -9.53 1.85 3.05
CA LEU A 27 -10.04 0.55 2.62
C LEU A 27 -11.14 0.00 3.54
N ALA A 28 -11.10 0.35 4.83
CA ALA A 28 -12.05 -0.12 5.83
C ALA A 28 -13.35 0.72 5.91
N ARG A 29 -13.42 1.89 5.27
CA ARG A 29 -14.54 2.85 5.40
C ARG A 29 -15.91 2.26 5.07
N ASP A 30 -15.98 1.38 4.09
CA ASP A 30 -17.22 0.73 3.64
C ASP A 30 -17.34 -0.73 4.16
N GLY A 31 -16.65 -1.05 5.27
CA GLY A 31 -16.66 -2.38 5.87
C GLY A 31 -15.77 -3.40 5.16
N GLY A 32 -14.86 -2.95 4.30
CA GLY A 32 -13.93 -3.81 3.57
C GLY A 32 -12.98 -4.56 4.52
N PRO A 33 -12.90 -5.90 4.47
CA PRO A 33 -11.99 -6.68 5.29
C PRO A 33 -10.54 -6.23 5.07
N THR A 34 -9.93 -5.67 6.10
CA THR A 34 -8.62 -5.03 6.01
C THR A 34 -7.75 -5.49 7.16
N ARG A 35 -6.50 -5.82 6.84
CA ARG A 35 -5.47 -6.18 7.83
C ARG A 35 -4.32 -5.21 7.72
N LEU A 36 -3.84 -4.71 8.84
CA LEU A 36 -2.69 -3.81 8.92
C LEU A 36 -1.54 -4.51 9.63
N TRP A 37 -0.42 -4.65 8.92
CA TRP A 37 0.81 -5.22 9.45
C TRP A 37 1.88 -4.17 9.68
N GLY A 38 2.68 -4.37 10.73
CA GLY A 38 3.89 -3.61 10.98
C GLY A 38 4.90 -4.45 11.75
N ARG A 39 6.19 -4.28 11.41
CA ARG A 39 7.27 -5.11 11.97
C ARG A 39 7.53 -4.92 13.47
N ASN A 40 7.12 -3.78 14.05
CA ASN A 40 7.40 -3.47 15.45
C ASN A 40 6.24 -3.95 16.33
N ALA A 41 6.43 -5.04 17.06
CA ALA A 41 5.39 -5.66 17.86
C ALA A 41 4.81 -4.73 18.95
N ALA A 42 5.64 -3.92 19.61
CA ALA A 42 5.17 -2.97 20.62
C ALA A 42 4.28 -1.87 20.01
N HIS A 43 4.68 -1.34 18.84
CA HIS A 43 3.88 -0.36 18.10
C HIS A 43 2.56 -0.95 17.63
N MET A 44 2.56 -2.18 17.09
CA MET A 44 1.32 -2.85 16.67
C MET A 44 0.42 -3.20 17.85
N ALA A 45 0.98 -3.57 19.01
CA ALA A 45 0.20 -3.82 20.22
C ALA A 45 -0.49 -2.55 20.74
N ALA A 46 0.22 -1.42 20.75
CA ALA A 46 -0.34 -0.12 21.12
C ALA A 46 -1.45 0.30 20.15
N LEU A 47 -1.16 0.26 18.84
CA LEU A 47 -2.12 0.60 17.78
C LEU A 47 -3.36 -0.29 17.83
N ARG A 48 -3.21 -1.59 18.11
CA ARG A 48 -4.35 -2.52 18.29
C ARG A 48 -5.19 -2.18 19.52
N GLY A 49 -4.56 -1.73 20.61
CA GLY A 49 -5.27 -1.36 21.84
C GLY A 49 -6.05 -0.06 21.72
N THR A 50 -5.54 0.91 20.95
CA THR A 50 -6.15 2.25 20.81
C THR A 50 -6.95 2.44 19.52
N HIS A 51 -6.81 1.52 18.56
CA HIS A 51 -7.26 1.68 17.17
C HIS A 51 -6.74 2.96 16.50
N ARG A 52 -5.65 3.55 17.02
CA ARG A 52 -5.07 4.80 16.54
C ARG A 52 -3.57 4.65 16.39
N ASN A 53 -3.04 5.13 15.27
CA ASN A 53 -1.60 5.17 15.07
C ASN A 53 -1.02 6.47 15.61
N GLU A 54 -0.96 6.60 16.93
CA GLU A 54 -0.49 7.82 17.62
C GLU A 54 0.88 8.30 17.13
N ARG A 55 1.76 7.36 16.77
CA ARG A 55 3.12 7.66 16.31
C ARG A 55 3.17 8.31 14.93
N TYR A 56 2.36 7.83 13.98
CA TYR A 56 2.51 8.19 12.57
C TYR A 56 1.31 8.94 11.99
N LEU A 57 0.12 8.78 12.57
CA LEU A 57 -1.12 9.39 12.10
C LEU A 57 -2.15 9.50 13.25
N PRO A 58 -1.89 10.35 14.27
CA PRO A 58 -2.67 10.39 15.51
C PRO A 58 -4.13 10.80 15.33
N ASP A 59 -4.44 11.55 14.27
CA ASP A 59 -5.79 12.03 13.97
C ASP A 59 -6.65 11.01 13.22
N ALA A 60 -6.09 9.85 12.88
CA ALA A 60 -6.78 8.79 12.17
C ALA A 60 -7.14 7.63 13.10
N GLU A 61 -8.42 7.24 13.05
CA GLU A 61 -8.95 6.09 13.77
C GLU A 61 -9.22 4.95 12.79
N LEU A 62 -8.72 3.76 13.11
CA LEU A 62 -9.03 2.55 12.38
C LEU A 62 -10.40 2.03 12.79
N ALA A 63 -11.17 1.55 11.81
CA ALA A 63 -12.42 0.88 12.11
C ALA A 63 -12.18 -0.34 13.03
N PRO A 64 -13.11 -0.67 13.96
CA PRO A 64 -12.92 -1.77 14.91
C PRO A 64 -12.65 -3.14 14.28
N HIS A 65 -13.09 -3.34 13.03
CA HIS A 65 -12.90 -4.58 12.28
C HIS A 65 -11.54 -4.69 11.57
N VAL A 66 -10.70 -3.65 11.58
CA VAL A 66 -9.35 -3.73 11.01
C VAL A 66 -8.48 -4.62 11.90
N ALA A 67 -8.02 -5.74 11.37
CA ALA A 67 -7.12 -6.61 12.11
C ALA A 67 -5.69 -6.05 12.10
N VAL A 68 -5.17 -5.74 13.29
CA VAL A 68 -3.83 -5.17 13.48
C VAL A 68 -2.91 -6.26 14.02
N THR A 69 -1.78 -6.51 13.34
CA THR A 69 -0.85 -7.57 13.73
C THR A 69 0.61 -7.25 13.42
N ALA A 70 1.54 -7.84 14.19
CA ALA A 70 2.96 -7.86 13.86
C ALA A 70 3.41 -9.18 13.21
N ASP A 71 2.53 -10.19 13.19
CA ASP A 71 2.74 -11.46 12.52
C ASP A 71 2.42 -11.30 11.02
N LEU A 72 3.45 -11.44 10.18
CA LEU A 72 3.31 -11.30 8.73
C LEU A 72 2.48 -12.44 8.13
N GLY A 73 2.64 -13.67 8.60
CA GLY A 73 1.87 -14.82 8.12
C GLY A 73 0.38 -14.63 8.41
N ALA A 74 0.04 -14.21 9.63
CA ALA A 74 -1.35 -13.89 9.99
C ALA A 74 -1.91 -12.72 9.14
N ALA A 75 -1.08 -11.74 8.80
CA ALA A 75 -1.49 -10.61 7.98
C ALA A 75 -1.87 -11.03 6.55
N VAL A 76 -1.19 -12.01 5.96
CA VAL A 76 -1.35 -12.37 4.54
C VAL A 76 -2.15 -13.66 4.30
N HIS A 77 -2.45 -14.43 5.35
CA HIS A 77 -3.24 -15.66 5.29
C HIS A 77 -4.62 -15.42 4.66
N ASP A 78 -4.99 -16.17 3.62
CA ASP A 78 -6.27 -16.00 2.91
C ASP A 78 -6.59 -14.54 2.55
N THR A 79 -5.61 -13.82 2.03
CA THR A 79 -5.83 -12.48 1.49
C THR A 79 -5.91 -12.50 -0.03
N ASP A 80 -6.71 -11.59 -0.55
CA ASP A 80 -6.99 -11.50 -1.99
C ASP A 80 -6.06 -10.49 -2.70
N LEU A 81 -5.46 -9.59 -1.93
CA LEU A 81 -4.58 -8.52 -2.39
C LEU A 81 -3.64 -8.08 -1.27
N ILE A 82 -2.37 -7.91 -1.61
CA ILE A 82 -1.36 -7.35 -0.71
C ILE A 82 -0.97 -5.95 -1.19
N LEU A 83 -0.91 -4.98 -0.27
CA LEU A 83 -0.54 -3.60 -0.52
C LEU A 83 0.61 -3.17 0.40
N LEU A 84 1.82 -3.07 -0.15
CA LEU A 84 3.00 -2.62 0.57
C LEU A 84 3.05 -1.09 0.65
N ALA A 85 3.23 -0.57 1.86
CA ALA A 85 3.45 0.83 2.18
C ALA A 85 4.66 1.00 3.12
N VAL A 86 5.72 0.22 2.88
CA VAL A 86 7.00 0.30 3.60
C VAL A 86 7.93 1.34 2.97
N PRO A 87 8.97 1.82 3.65
CA PRO A 87 10.04 2.60 3.02
C PRO A 87 10.79 1.78 1.95
N SER A 88 11.34 2.44 0.90
CA SER A 88 12.03 1.73 -0.19
C SER A 88 13.20 0.87 0.29
N HIS A 89 13.96 1.32 1.30
CA HIS A 89 15.06 0.56 1.90
C HIS A 89 14.61 -0.74 2.59
N ALA A 90 13.32 -0.87 2.92
CA ALA A 90 12.75 -2.06 3.53
C ALA A 90 11.99 -2.93 2.52
N PHE A 91 11.87 -2.50 1.25
CA PHE A 91 11.01 -3.12 0.27
C PHE A 91 11.44 -4.55 -0.07
N ARG A 92 12.70 -4.76 -0.49
CA ARG A 92 13.24 -6.10 -0.81
C ARG A 92 13.09 -7.06 0.36
N ALA A 93 13.54 -6.66 1.55
CA ALA A 93 13.48 -7.51 2.74
C ALA A 93 12.04 -7.89 3.10
N THR A 94 11.09 -6.96 2.90
CA THR A 94 9.67 -7.25 3.11
C THR A 94 9.14 -8.25 2.08
N LEU A 95 9.51 -8.12 0.81
CA LEU A 95 9.13 -9.09 -0.23
C LEU A 95 9.74 -10.48 0.00
N GLN A 96 10.98 -10.55 0.48
CA GLN A 96 11.63 -11.83 0.81
C GLN A 96 10.91 -12.53 1.98
N ALA A 97 10.60 -11.78 3.04
CA ALA A 97 9.83 -12.29 4.16
C ALA A 97 8.41 -12.72 3.73
N LEU A 98 7.79 -11.96 2.82
CA LEU A 98 6.50 -12.28 2.24
C LEU A 98 6.55 -13.60 1.44
N SER A 99 7.52 -13.73 0.53
CA SER A 99 7.71 -14.94 -0.29
C SER A 99 7.85 -16.20 0.57
N ALA A 100 8.50 -16.09 1.73
CA ALA A 100 8.70 -17.21 2.65
C ALA A 100 7.41 -17.70 3.36
N VAL A 101 6.34 -16.88 3.41
CA VAL A 101 5.10 -17.20 4.13
C VAL A 101 3.88 -17.33 3.22
N LEU A 102 3.98 -16.94 1.95
CA LEU A 102 2.90 -17.09 0.98
C LEU A 102 2.67 -18.57 0.65
N THR A 103 1.42 -19.01 0.78
CA THR A 103 1.00 -20.39 0.49
C THR A 103 0.30 -20.53 -0.86
N ALA A 104 -0.08 -19.42 -1.48
CA ALA A 104 -0.74 -19.36 -2.79
C ALA A 104 -0.37 -18.06 -3.53
N PRO A 105 -0.46 -18.04 -4.88
CA PRO A 105 -0.30 -16.80 -5.64
C PRO A 105 -1.36 -15.76 -5.25
N VAL A 106 -0.90 -14.56 -4.90
CA VAL A 106 -1.75 -13.41 -4.57
C VAL A 106 -1.17 -12.17 -5.25
N PRO A 107 -1.99 -11.26 -5.81
CA PRO A 107 -1.47 -10.03 -6.38
C PRO A 107 -0.75 -9.18 -5.33
N VAL A 108 0.45 -8.71 -5.68
CA VAL A 108 1.30 -7.90 -4.81
C VAL A 108 1.41 -6.49 -5.36
N THR A 109 0.95 -5.52 -4.59
CA THR A 109 0.94 -4.11 -4.99
C THR A 109 1.71 -3.27 -4.01
N TRP A 110 2.15 -2.08 -4.42
CA TRP A 110 2.84 -1.17 -3.52
C TRP A 110 2.48 0.28 -3.78
N ALA A 111 2.42 1.05 -2.69
CA ALA A 111 2.47 2.49 -2.69
C ALA A 111 3.80 3.03 -2.14
N THR A 112 4.81 2.16 -2.09
CA THR A 112 6.20 2.50 -1.74
C THR A 112 6.77 3.39 -2.84
N LYS A 113 7.45 4.48 -2.44
CA LYS A 113 8.06 5.45 -3.36
C LYS A 113 9.57 5.47 -3.15
N GLY A 114 10.33 5.52 -4.24
CA GLY A 114 11.79 5.52 -4.22
C GLY A 114 12.36 4.39 -5.06
N LEU A 115 13.69 4.30 -5.04
CA LEU A 115 14.46 3.23 -5.65
C LEU A 115 15.00 2.31 -4.55
N GLU A 116 15.43 1.12 -4.93
CA GLU A 116 16.23 0.27 -4.05
C GLU A 116 17.56 0.98 -3.73
N PRO A 117 17.91 1.12 -2.44
CA PRO A 117 19.22 1.64 -2.06
C PRO A 117 20.35 0.80 -2.64
N ASP A 118 21.50 1.44 -2.88
CA ASP A 118 22.75 0.83 -3.35
C ASP A 118 22.73 0.30 -4.79
N THR A 119 21.62 -0.28 -5.27
CA THR A 119 21.50 -0.81 -6.64
C THR A 119 20.85 0.20 -7.58
N GLY A 120 19.99 1.07 -7.07
CA GLY A 120 19.19 1.99 -7.89
C GLY A 120 18.06 1.31 -8.67
N PHE A 121 17.77 0.03 -8.40
CA PHE A 121 16.68 -0.67 -9.09
C PHE A 121 15.32 -0.04 -8.80
N LEU A 122 14.48 -0.05 -9.82
CA LEU A 122 13.06 0.24 -9.72
C LEU A 122 12.36 -0.86 -8.91
N LEU A 123 11.28 -0.50 -8.21
CA LEU A 123 10.67 -1.43 -7.26
C LEU A 123 9.96 -2.59 -7.96
N HIS A 124 9.46 -2.39 -9.19
CA HIS A 124 8.95 -3.50 -10.00
C HIS A 124 10.06 -4.50 -10.40
N GLU A 125 11.30 -4.05 -10.61
CA GLU A 125 12.44 -4.92 -10.90
C GLU A 125 12.80 -5.75 -9.66
N VAL A 126 12.81 -5.11 -8.49
CA VAL A 126 13.00 -5.80 -7.20
C VAL A 126 11.90 -6.83 -6.98
N ALA A 127 10.64 -6.48 -7.27
CA ALA A 127 9.50 -7.39 -7.15
C ALA A 127 9.65 -8.61 -8.06
N ALA A 128 10.01 -8.41 -9.33
CA ALA A 128 10.25 -9.49 -10.28
C ALA A 128 11.41 -10.41 -9.86
N GLN A 129 12.49 -9.85 -9.30
CA GLN A 129 13.63 -10.64 -8.80
C GLN A 129 13.28 -11.50 -7.58
N VAL A 130 12.44 -11.00 -6.67
CA VAL A 130 12.13 -11.68 -5.41
C VAL A 130 10.94 -12.64 -5.53
N LEU A 131 9.88 -12.22 -6.24
CA LEU A 131 8.63 -12.98 -6.34
C LEU A 131 8.50 -13.75 -7.67
N GLY A 132 9.34 -13.44 -8.66
CA GLY A 132 9.24 -13.96 -10.01
C GLY A 132 8.41 -13.07 -10.93
N ALA A 133 8.80 -13.01 -12.21
CA ALA A 133 8.22 -12.13 -13.22
C ALA A 133 6.73 -12.39 -13.53
N GLU A 134 6.24 -13.60 -13.25
CA GLU A 134 4.84 -13.98 -13.47
C GLU A 134 3.91 -13.51 -12.34
N THR A 135 4.46 -12.92 -11.27
CA THR A 135 3.64 -12.40 -10.17
C THR A 135 2.78 -11.24 -10.65
N ALA A 136 1.47 -11.31 -10.40
CA ALA A 136 0.57 -10.21 -10.67
C ALA A 136 0.90 -9.00 -9.78
N THR A 137 1.46 -7.93 -10.37
CA THR A 137 1.87 -6.73 -9.62
C THR A 137 1.23 -5.44 -10.12
N ALA A 138 1.06 -4.46 -9.23
CA ALA A 138 0.71 -3.09 -9.59
C ALA A 138 1.36 -2.06 -8.66
N VAL A 139 1.72 -0.92 -9.21
CA VAL A 139 2.16 0.26 -8.45
C VAL A 139 0.99 1.21 -8.25
N VAL A 140 0.90 1.80 -7.06
CA VAL A 140 -0.08 2.82 -6.69
C VAL A 140 0.66 4.11 -6.34
N SER A 141 0.40 5.19 -7.06
CA SER A 141 1.01 6.50 -6.79
C SER A 141 -0.01 7.63 -6.92
N GLY A 142 0.34 8.83 -6.46
CA GLY A 142 -0.53 9.99 -6.54
C GLY A 142 -0.11 11.12 -5.59
N PRO A 143 -0.61 12.34 -5.84
CA PRO A 143 -0.41 13.51 -4.98
C PRO A 143 -1.35 13.43 -3.78
N THR A 144 -0.99 12.61 -2.80
CA THR A 144 -1.87 12.32 -1.67
C THR A 144 -1.15 12.44 -0.34
N PHE A 145 -1.69 13.28 0.54
CA PHE A 145 -1.24 13.34 1.92
C PHE A 145 -1.99 12.31 2.77
N ALA A 146 -1.26 11.62 3.64
CA ALA A 146 -1.84 10.58 4.50
C ALA A 146 -3.02 11.09 5.34
N ARG A 147 -2.91 12.32 5.87
CA ARG A 147 -3.97 12.95 6.67
C ARG A 147 -5.23 13.17 5.86
N GLU A 148 -5.12 13.61 4.62
CA GLU A 148 -6.28 13.89 3.75
C GLU A 148 -7.02 12.60 3.38
N ILE A 149 -6.28 11.53 3.05
CA ILE A 149 -6.86 10.22 2.77
C ILE A 149 -7.54 9.63 4.00
N ALA A 150 -6.88 9.69 5.16
CA ALA A 150 -7.47 9.22 6.39
C ALA A 150 -8.69 10.04 6.82
N ALA A 151 -8.75 11.33 6.51
CA ALA A 151 -9.91 12.19 6.73
C ALA A 151 -11.03 11.97 5.69
N GLY A 152 -10.74 11.31 4.56
CA GLY A 152 -11.70 11.07 3.49
C GLY A 152 -11.94 12.32 2.64
N LEU A 153 -10.91 13.13 2.45
CA LEU A 153 -10.94 14.29 1.56
C LEU A 153 -10.73 13.87 0.09
N PRO A 154 -11.19 14.67 -0.89
CA PRO A 154 -11.03 14.37 -2.30
C PRO A 154 -9.57 14.16 -2.69
N ALA A 155 -9.30 13.08 -3.40
CA ALA A 155 -7.95 12.72 -3.83
C ALA A 155 -7.97 11.85 -5.09
N ALA A 156 -6.86 11.86 -5.82
CA ALA A 156 -6.65 11.05 -7.01
C ALA A 156 -5.38 10.19 -6.88
N LEU A 157 -5.48 8.94 -7.33
CA LEU A 157 -4.39 7.98 -7.40
C LEU A 157 -4.30 7.40 -8.81
N THR A 158 -3.10 7.10 -9.25
CA THR A 158 -2.82 6.27 -10.43
C THR A 158 -2.45 4.87 -9.97
N VAL A 159 -3.02 3.86 -10.61
CA VAL A 159 -2.71 2.44 -10.45
C VAL A 159 -2.16 1.96 -11.79
N ALA A 160 -0.86 1.65 -11.84
CA ALA A 160 -0.23 1.13 -13.05
C ALA A 160 0.18 -0.33 -12.88
N ALA A 161 -0.07 -1.14 -13.91
CA ALA A 161 0.34 -2.54 -13.97
C ALA A 161 0.56 -2.95 -15.43
N ALA A 162 1.45 -3.91 -15.65
CA ALA A 162 1.61 -4.52 -16.98
C ALA A 162 0.34 -5.25 -17.44
N SER A 163 -0.43 -5.81 -16.50
CA SER A 163 -1.75 -6.41 -16.78
C SER A 163 -2.87 -5.39 -16.52
N PRO A 164 -3.65 -5.00 -17.56
CA PRO A 164 -4.81 -4.13 -17.39
C PRO A 164 -5.91 -4.71 -16.48
N GLU A 165 -5.97 -6.04 -16.34
CA GLU A 165 -6.87 -6.70 -15.41
C GLU A 165 -6.46 -6.43 -13.95
N VAL A 166 -5.16 -6.59 -13.65
CA VAL A 166 -4.61 -6.31 -12.31
C VAL A 166 -4.81 -4.83 -11.96
N ALA A 167 -4.47 -3.91 -12.88
CA ALA A 167 -4.69 -2.48 -12.66
C ALA A 167 -6.16 -2.15 -12.33
N ARG A 168 -7.10 -2.70 -13.11
CA ARG A 168 -8.55 -2.49 -12.88
C ARG A 168 -9.02 -3.08 -11.55
N ARG A 169 -8.56 -4.28 -11.20
CA ARG A 169 -8.92 -4.93 -9.93
C ARG A 169 -8.46 -4.08 -8.73
N VAL A 170 -7.20 -3.65 -8.75
CA VAL A 170 -6.62 -2.82 -7.68
C VAL A 170 -7.29 -1.44 -7.62
N ALA A 171 -7.50 -0.78 -8.77
CA ALA A 171 -8.20 0.49 -8.82
C ALA A 171 -9.63 0.38 -8.29
N ALA A 172 -10.37 -0.69 -8.62
CA ALA A 172 -11.72 -0.90 -8.12
C ALA A 172 -11.80 -1.05 -6.59
N ARG A 173 -10.70 -1.45 -5.94
CA ARG A 173 -10.59 -1.55 -4.47
C ARG A 173 -10.21 -0.25 -3.80
N LEU A 174 -9.39 0.56 -4.44
CA LEU A 174 -8.98 1.87 -3.93
C LEU A 174 -10.01 2.96 -4.24
N HIS A 175 -10.83 2.76 -5.28
CA HIS A 175 -11.83 3.73 -5.71
C HIS A 175 -13.10 3.64 -4.86
N HIS A 176 -13.34 4.65 -4.03
CA HIS A 176 -14.58 4.80 -3.26
C HIS A 176 -14.83 6.28 -2.97
N GLY A 177 -16.10 6.64 -2.76
CA GLY A 177 -16.51 8.00 -2.41
C GLY A 177 -15.80 9.09 -3.23
N VAL A 178 -14.92 9.83 -2.55
CA VAL A 178 -14.14 10.95 -3.11
C VAL A 178 -12.70 10.59 -3.49
N LEU A 179 -12.27 9.33 -3.30
CA LEU A 179 -10.99 8.81 -3.74
C LEU A 179 -11.13 8.20 -5.14
N ARG A 180 -10.51 8.83 -6.14
CA ARG A 180 -10.54 8.38 -7.53
C ARG A 180 -9.24 7.64 -7.88
N ALA A 181 -9.35 6.36 -8.20
CA ALA A 181 -8.24 5.58 -8.75
C ALA A 181 -8.36 5.48 -10.28
N TYR A 182 -7.33 5.93 -10.99
CA TYR A 182 -7.18 5.89 -12.44
C TYR A 182 -6.17 4.81 -12.83
N THR A 183 -6.45 4.05 -13.88
CA THR A 183 -5.58 2.95 -14.33
C THR A 183 -4.62 3.40 -15.43
N GLY A 184 -3.41 2.84 -15.45
CA GLY A 184 -2.45 2.96 -16.54
C GLY A 184 -1.59 1.69 -16.69
N ASP A 185 -0.72 1.68 -17.67
CA ASP A 185 0.24 0.61 -17.96
C ASP A 185 1.71 1.06 -17.83
N ASP A 186 1.97 2.37 -17.77
CA ASP A 186 3.30 2.95 -17.55
C ASP A 186 3.78 2.80 -16.10
N VAL A 187 4.16 1.58 -15.71
CA VAL A 187 4.71 1.27 -14.39
C VAL A 187 5.98 2.09 -14.10
N ILE A 188 6.87 2.20 -15.09
CA ILE A 188 8.16 2.88 -14.96
C ILE A 188 7.96 4.37 -14.67
N GLY A 189 7.12 5.06 -15.47
CA GLY A 189 6.84 6.47 -15.28
C GLY A 189 6.17 6.77 -13.93
N VAL A 190 5.26 5.89 -13.48
CA VAL A 190 4.59 6.02 -12.18
C VAL A 190 5.58 5.87 -11.02
N GLU A 191 6.52 4.91 -11.09
CA GLU A 191 7.56 4.73 -10.08
C GLU A 191 8.56 5.88 -10.05
N LEU A 192 9.07 6.28 -11.21
CA LEU A 192 10.02 7.39 -11.33
C LEU A 192 9.41 8.71 -10.87
N GLY A 193 8.19 9.02 -11.30
CA GLY A 193 7.46 10.20 -10.81
C GLY A 193 7.29 10.19 -9.29
N GLY A 194 7.04 9.01 -8.70
CA GLY A 194 6.99 8.81 -7.26
C GLY A 194 8.33 9.04 -6.55
N ALA A 195 9.43 8.56 -7.14
CA ALA A 195 10.78 8.63 -6.56
C ALA A 195 11.38 10.05 -6.65
N VAL A 196 11.28 10.69 -7.82
CA VAL A 196 11.93 11.98 -8.10
C VAL A 196 11.24 13.14 -7.39
N LYS A 197 9.92 13.07 -7.15
CA LYS A 197 9.16 14.19 -6.55
C LYS A 197 9.72 14.68 -5.22
N ASN A 198 10.27 13.77 -4.40
CA ASN A 198 10.79 14.14 -3.08
C ASN A 198 12.11 14.90 -3.20
N VAL A 199 12.94 14.57 -4.18
CA VAL A 199 14.18 15.30 -4.49
C VAL A 199 13.84 16.70 -5.00
N LEU A 200 12.88 16.80 -5.93
CA LEU A 200 12.39 18.09 -6.43
C LEU A 200 11.77 18.95 -5.32
N ALA A 201 11.05 18.35 -4.38
CA ALA A 201 10.48 19.08 -3.24
C ALA A 201 11.57 19.68 -2.32
N ILE A 202 12.68 18.97 -2.09
CA ILE A 202 13.84 19.50 -1.35
C ILE A 202 14.45 20.67 -2.12
N ALA A 203 14.68 20.51 -3.43
CA ALA A 203 15.25 21.57 -4.26
C ALA A 203 14.36 22.82 -4.29
N ALA A 204 13.05 22.64 -4.40
CA ALA A 204 12.08 23.74 -4.34
C ALA A 204 12.13 24.47 -2.99
N GLY A 205 12.17 23.73 -1.88
CA GLY A 205 12.25 24.33 -0.53
C GLY A 205 13.60 25.00 -0.20
N ILE A 206 14.66 24.75 -0.98
CA ILE A 206 15.94 25.49 -0.88
C ILE A 206 15.89 26.79 -1.68
N ALA A 207 15.12 26.82 -2.77
CA ALA A 207 15.03 27.96 -3.68
C ALA A 207 14.06 29.05 -3.20
N ASP A 208 13.15 28.71 -2.28
CA ASP A 208 12.24 29.61 -1.56
C ASP A 208 12.89 30.16 -0.29
#